data_AF-A0A535DQE7-F1
#
_entry.id   AF-A0A535DQE7-F1
#
_cell.length_a   1.000
_cell.length_b   1.000
_cell.length_c   1.000
_cell.angle_alpha   90.00
_cell.angle_beta   90.00
_cell.angle_gamma   90.00
#
_symmetry.space_group_name_H-M   'P 1'
#
loop_
_entity.id
_entity.type
_entity.pdbx_description
1 polymer ?
#
loop_
_entity_poly.entity_id
_entity_poly.type
_entity_poly.pdbx_seq_one_letter_code
_entity_poly.pdbx_strand_id
1 'polypeptide(L)'
;MIYVFFLLLVTAVWGWTFVLVKDAISQYPTLPFLAIRFLFAFAVMALLVRRLPTRRELWVGAVAGGVLAGGYLTQTVGLTMTSPGNSGLITGLFVVFTPVIDRLFGTPLHRWTV
;
A
#
# COMPACT_ATOMS: atom_id res chain seq x y z
N MET A 1 -15.08 -0.75 -22.33
CA MET A 1 -15.92 -0.16 -21.26
C MET A 1 -15.92 -0.99 -19.97
N ILE A 2 -16.12 -2.31 -20.01
CA ILE A 2 -16.13 -3.18 -18.81
C ILE A 2 -14.88 -3.05 -17.90
N TYR A 3 -13.67 -2.95 -18.48
CA TYR A 3 -12.44 -2.79 -17.71
C TYR A 3 -12.35 -1.45 -16.97
N VAL A 4 -12.83 -0.37 -17.59
CA VAL A 4 -12.87 0.97 -16.98
C VAL A 4 -13.78 0.94 -15.75
N PHE A 5 -14.92 0.25 -15.85
CA PHE A 5 -15.81 0.06 -14.71
C PHE A 5 -15.11 -0.68 -13.55
N PHE A 6 -14.38 -1.76 -13.82
CA PHE A 6 -13.63 -2.46 -12.77
C PHE A 6 -12.53 -1.59 -12.15
N LEU A 7 -11.83 -0.79 -12.94
CA LEU A 7 -10.83 0.16 -12.41
C LEU A 7 -11.49 1.20 -11.50
N LEU A 8 -12.61 1.78 -11.91
CA LEU A 8 -13.36 2.72 -11.07
C LEU A 8 -13.82 2.08 -9.76
N LEU A 9 -14.28 0.83 -9.81
CA LEU A 9 -14.69 0.09 -8.61
C LEU A 9 -13.51 -0.14 -7.66
N VAL A 10 -12.36 -0.58 -8.17
CA VAL A 10 -11.15 -0.78 -7.38
C VAL A 10 -10.69 0.54 -6.76
N THR A 11 -10.69 1.63 -7.52
CA THR A 11 -10.34 2.97 -7.01
C THR A 11 -11.32 3.45 -5.94
N ALA A 12 -12.62 3.22 -6.12
CA ALA A 12 -13.64 3.58 -5.12
C ALA A 12 -13.46 2.79 -3.83
N VAL A 13 -13.27 1.47 -3.92
CA VAL A 13 -13.01 0.60 -2.77
C VAL A 13 -11.73 1.04 -2.06
N TRP A 14 -10.65 1.29 -2.81
CA TRP A 14 -9.39 1.75 -2.25
C TRP A 14 -9.53 3.09 -1.52
N GLY A 15 -10.18 4.08 -2.14
CA GLY A 15 -10.43 5.40 -1.53
C GLY A 15 -11.30 5.32 -0.26
N TRP A 16 -12.34 4.48 -0.28
CA TRP A 16 -13.20 4.25 0.88
C TRP A 16 -12.43 3.71 2.09
N THR A 17 -11.37 2.92 1.87
CA THR A 17 -10.60 2.36 2.99
C THR A 17 -9.97 3.42 3.92
N PHE A 18 -9.67 4.63 3.43
CA PHE A 18 -9.15 5.69 4.31
C PHE A 18 -10.16 6.12 5.37
N VAL A 19 -11.47 6.12 5.04
CA VAL A 19 -12.54 6.44 6.00
C VAL A 19 -12.63 5.33 7.04
N LEU A 20 -12.72 4.07 6.61
CA LEU A 20 -12.80 2.92 7.52
C LEU A 20 -11.59 2.81 8.46
N VAL A 21 -10.38 3.03 7.93
CA VAL A 21 -9.16 2.97 8.73
C VAL A 21 -9.11 4.13 9.71
N LYS A 22 -9.49 5.35 9.30
CA LYS A 22 -9.59 6.52 10.19
C LYS A 22 -10.53 6.24 11.37
N ASP A 23 -11.69 5.65 11.10
CA ASP A 23 -12.65 5.29 12.12
C ASP A 23 -12.10 4.19 13.04
N ALA A 24 -11.49 3.14 12.48
CA ALA A 24 -10.91 2.04 13.26
C ALA A 24 -9.77 2.51 14.19
N ILE A 25 -8.83 3.32 13.68
CA ILE A 25 -7.70 3.80 14.48
C ILE A 25 -8.08 4.91 15.48
N SER A 26 -9.31 5.45 15.38
CA SER A 26 -9.87 6.35 16.39
C SER A 26 -10.31 5.59 17.66
N GLN A 27 -10.60 4.30 17.52
CA GLN A 27 -11.07 3.42 18.60
C GLN A 27 -9.99 2.42 19.05
N TYR A 28 -8.99 2.14 18.22
CA TYR A 28 -7.97 1.14 18.47
C TYR A 28 -6.56 1.63 18.13
N PRO A 29 -5.51 1.27 18.90
CA PRO A 29 -4.17 1.77 18.64
C PRO A 29 -3.62 1.38 17.25
N THR A 30 -2.95 2.33 16.60
CA THR A 30 -2.47 2.22 15.21
C THR A 30 -1.55 1.02 14.96
N LEU A 31 -0.58 0.78 15.83
CA LEU A 31 0.43 -0.26 15.61
C LEU A 31 -0.17 -1.68 15.72
N PRO A 32 -0.93 -2.02 16.79
CA PRO A 32 -1.72 -3.25 16.84
C PRO A 32 -2.70 -3.42 15.68
N PHE A 33 -3.37 -2.35 15.23
CA PHE A 33 -4.25 -2.39 14.06
C PHE A 33 -3.51 -2.87 12.80
N LEU A 34 -2.34 -2.29 12.52
CA LEU A 34 -1.51 -2.69 11.39
C LEU A 34 -0.95 -4.12 11.56
N ALA A 35 -0.58 -4.52 12.77
CA ALA A 35 -0.10 -5.87 13.05
C ALA A 35 -1.17 -6.92 12.70
N ILE A 36 -2.42 -6.71 13.11
CA ILE A 36 -3.54 -7.59 12.75
C ILE A 36 -3.74 -7.61 11.23
N ARG A 37 -3.71 -6.45 10.57
CA ARG A 37 -3.86 -6.35 9.10
C ARG A 37 -2.79 -7.15 8.36
N PHE A 38 -1.52 -7.03 8.75
CA PHE A 38 -0.42 -7.77 8.13
C PHE A 38 -0.44 -9.25 8.49
N LEU A 39 -0.83 -9.61 9.71
CA LEU A 39 -0.99 -11.01 10.12
C LEU A 39 -2.11 -11.69 9.32
N PHE A 40 -3.22 -10.99 9.08
CA PHE A 40 -4.30 -11.48 8.24
C PHE A 40 -3.85 -11.67 6.78
N ALA A 41 -3.14 -10.68 6.21
CA ALA A 41 -2.57 -10.81 4.87
C ALA A 41 -1.58 -11.98 4.77
N PHE A 42 -0.74 -12.18 5.80
CA PHE A 42 0.16 -13.31 5.89
C PHE A 42 -0.58 -14.65 5.95
N ALA A 43 -1.62 -14.77 6.79
CA ALA A 43 -2.42 -15.99 6.90
C ALA A 43 -3.10 -16.35 5.57
N VAL A 44 -3.68 -15.37 4.88
CA VAL A 44 -4.29 -15.57 3.55
C VAL A 44 -3.22 -16.02 2.54
N MET A 45 -2.05 -15.37 2.52
CA MET A 45 -0.96 -15.78 1.63
C MET A 45 -0.43 -17.19 1.96
N ALA A 46 -0.31 -17.54 3.23
CA ALA A 46 0.15 -18.86 3.66
C ALA A 46 -0.78 -19.99 3.16
N LEU A 47 -2.09 -19.72 3.02
CA LEU A 47 -3.06 -20.67 2.46
C LEU A 47 -3.00 -20.77 0.92
N LEU A 48 -2.61 -19.69 0.24
CA LEU A 48 -2.60 -19.64 -1.23
C LEU A 48 -1.27 -20.08 -1.84
N VAL A 49 -0.17 -19.93 -1.09
CA VAL A 49 1.16 -20.26 -1.55
C VAL A 49 1.34 -21.79 -1.60
N ARG A 50 1.71 -22.29 -2.79
CA ARG A 50 1.88 -23.74 -3.05
C ARG A 50 3.29 -24.28 -2.84
N ARG A 51 4.27 -23.39 -2.59
CA ARG A 51 5.67 -23.76 -2.36
C ARG A 51 6.30 -22.82 -1.35
N LEU A 52 7.24 -23.34 -0.56
CA LEU A 52 8.01 -22.48 0.32
C LEU A 52 8.93 -21.56 -0.49
N PRO A 53 9.11 -20.30 -0.05
CA PRO A 53 10.03 -19.37 -0.68
C PRO A 53 11.49 -19.79 -0.45
N THR A 54 12.34 -19.51 -1.42
CA THR A 54 13.79 -19.66 -1.29
C THR A 54 14.36 -18.60 -0.34
N ARG A 55 15.60 -18.82 0.17
CA ARG A 55 16.30 -17.83 1.01
C ARG A 55 16.41 -16.45 0.34
N ARG A 56 16.61 -16.41 -0.98
CA ARG A 56 16.67 -15.16 -1.74
C ARG A 56 15.32 -14.45 -1.78
N GLU A 57 14.24 -15.19 -2.04
CA GLU A 57 12.87 -14.65 -2.04
C GLU A 57 12.49 -14.13 -0.65
N LEU A 58 12.87 -14.83 0.42
CA LEU A 58 12.68 -14.36 1.79
C LEU A 58 13.41 -13.05 2.07
N TRP A 59 14.67 -12.93 1.66
CA TRP A 59 15.44 -11.69 1.83
C TRP A 59 14.83 -10.51 1.07
N VAL A 60 14.50 -10.70 -0.21
CA VAL A 60 13.86 -9.66 -1.02
C VAL A 60 12.48 -9.28 -0.44
N GLY A 61 11.70 -10.29 -0.03
CA GLY A 61 10.41 -10.10 0.61
C GLY A 61 10.51 -9.37 1.95
N ALA A 62 11.53 -9.64 2.76
CA ALA A 62 11.76 -8.96 4.03
C ALA A 62 12.12 -7.48 3.82
N VAL A 63 12.97 -7.18 2.83
CA VAL A 63 13.32 -5.78 2.48
C VAL A 63 12.11 -5.03 1.94
N ALA A 64 11.42 -5.59 0.94
CA ALA A 64 10.22 -4.97 0.36
C ALA A 64 9.10 -4.83 1.40
N GLY A 65 8.89 -5.87 2.22
CA GLY A 65 7.92 -5.88 3.31
C GLY A 65 8.24 -4.86 4.39
N GLY A 66 9.53 -4.67 4.73
CA GLY A 66 9.98 -3.64 5.68
C GLY A 66 9.69 -2.22 5.17
N VAL A 67 10.00 -1.94 3.90
CA VAL A 67 9.66 -0.65 3.27
C VAL A 67 8.15 -0.44 3.23
N LEU A 68 7.39 -1.47 2.87
CA LEU A 68 5.93 -1.43 2.84
C LEU A 68 5.35 -1.17 4.24
N ALA A 69 5.81 -1.88 5.26
CA ALA A 69 5.36 -1.72 6.64
C ALA A 69 5.69 -0.31 7.17
N GLY A 70 6.88 0.21 6.87
CA GLY A 70 7.25 1.59 7.18
C GLY A 70 6.32 2.59 6.51
N GLY A 71 6.04 2.42 5.21
CA GLY A 71 5.09 3.25 4.47
C GLY A 71 3.67 3.21 5.01
N TYR A 72 3.16 2.03 5.36
CA TYR A 72 1.84 1.88 5.99
C TYR A 72 1.79 2.52 7.37
N LEU A 73 2.85 2.39 8.18
CA LEU A 73 2.91 3.00 9.50
C LEU A 73 2.89 4.52 9.40
N THR A 74 3.76 5.11 8.57
CA THR A 74 3.81 6.57 8.39
C THR A 74 2.52 7.10 7.78
N GLN A 75 1.93 6.40 6.81
CA GLN A 75 0.64 6.76 6.23
C GLN A 75 -0.49 6.71 7.26
N THR A 76 -0.57 5.65 8.07
CA THR A 76 -1.67 5.46 9.03
C THR A 76 -1.53 6.42 10.21
N VAL A 77 -0.31 6.72 10.65
CA VAL A 77 -0.05 7.81 11.61
C VAL A 77 -0.41 9.16 10.98
N GLY A 78 -0.02 9.43 9.73
CA GLY A 78 -0.42 10.65 9.04
C GLY A 78 -1.95 10.79 8.95
N LEU A 79 -2.67 9.68 8.76
CA LEU A 79 -4.13 9.64 8.74
C LEU A 79 -4.75 10.03 10.09
N THR A 80 -4.09 9.84 11.23
CA THR A 80 -4.63 10.37 12.50
C THR A 80 -4.59 11.90 12.52
N MET A 81 -3.57 12.49 11.88
CA MET A 81 -3.30 13.94 11.87
C MET A 81 -4.06 14.72 10.78
N THR A 82 -4.60 14.06 9.76
CA THR A 82 -5.27 14.74 8.63
C THR A 82 -6.59 14.07 8.23
N SER A 83 -7.33 14.65 7.30
CA SER A 83 -8.60 14.08 6.82
C SER A 83 -8.36 12.89 5.87
N PRO A 84 -9.31 11.94 5.75
CA PRO A 84 -9.21 10.86 4.76
C PRO A 84 -8.95 11.35 3.33
N GLY A 85 -9.58 12.47 2.93
CA GLY A 85 -9.38 13.10 1.62
C GLY A 85 -7.95 13.61 1.43
N ASN A 86 -7.38 14.29 2.43
CA ASN A 86 -6.00 14.77 2.38
C ASN A 86 -4.99 13.61 2.39
N SER A 87 -5.20 12.58 3.22
CA SER A 87 -4.36 11.37 3.22
C SER A 87 -4.39 10.65 1.88
N GLY A 88 -5.58 10.54 1.26
CA GLY A 88 -5.74 9.96 -0.06
C GLY A 88 -5.01 10.75 -1.14
N LEU A 89 -5.11 12.08 -1.13
CA LEU A 89 -4.40 12.97 -2.05
C LEU A 89 -2.87 12.84 -1.90
N ILE A 90 -2.35 12.95 -0.67
CA ILE A 90 -0.92 12.83 -0.37
C ILE A 90 -0.41 11.46 -0.82
N THR A 91 -1.15 10.39 -0.50
CA THR A 91 -0.79 9.05 -0.94
C THR A 91 -0.75 8.99 -2.45
N GLY A 92 -1.79 9.49 -3.12
CA GLY A 92 -1.95 9.51 -4.59
C GLY A 92 -0.81 10.18 -5.35
N LEU A 93 0.00 11.03 -4.69
CA LEU A 93 1.21 11.60 -5.28
C LEU A 93 2.26 10.53 -5.66
N PHE A 94 2.09 9.27 -5.25
CA PHE A 94 2.91 8.16 -5.75
C PHE A 94 2.95 8.11 -7.28
N VAL A 95 1.89 8.52 -7.99
CA VAL A 95 1.89 8.58 -9.47
C VAL A 95 2.94 9.53 -10.03
N VAL A 96 3.33 10.57 -9.26
CA VAL A 96 4.41 11.51 -9.60
C VAL A 96 5.75 10.99 -9.10
N PHE A 97 5.80 10.47 -7.86
CA PHE A 97 7.06 10.03 -7.26
C PHE A 97 7.61 8.74 -7.86
N THR A 98 6.75 7.78 -8.23
CA THR A 98 7.17 6.51 -8.83
C THR A 98 8.06 6.70 -10.07
N PRO A 99 7.68 7.45 -11.11
CA PRO A 99 8.55 7.66 -12.28
C PRO A 99 9.81 8.47 -11.95
N VAL A 100 9.75 9.41 -11.01
CA VAL A 100 10.94 10.17 -10.56
C VAL A 100 11.96 9.26 -9.88
N ILE A 101 11.50 8.38 -9.00
CA ILE A 101 12.33 7.39 -8.30
C ILE A 101 12.86 6.36 -9.30
N ASP A 102 12.04 5.88 -10.22
CA ASP A 102 12.43 4.92 -11.26
C ASP A 102 13.64 5.45 -12.07
N ARG A 103 13.59 6.73 -12.47
CA ARG A 103 14.73 7.40 -13.11
C ARG A 103 16.03 7.34 -12.29
N LEU A 104 15.95 7.45 -10.96
CA LEU A 104 17.13 7.36 -10.09
C LEU A 104 17.73 5.95 -10.06
N PHE A 105 16.93 4.91 -10.33
CA PHE A 105 17.38 3.53 -10.44
C PHE A 105 17.88 3.14 -11.85
N GLY A 106 17.94 4.09 -12.79
CA GLY A 106 18.58 3.92 -14.10
C GLY A 106 17.71 3.27 -15.17
N THR A 107 16.40 3.10 -14.93
CA THR A 107 15.45 2.71 -15.96
C THR A 107 15.13 3.91 -16.88
N PRO A 108 15.25 3.76 -18.21
CA PRO A 108 14.96 4.85 -19.13
C PRO A 108 13.46 5.15 -19.13
N LEU A 109 13.07 6.36 -18.71
CA LEU A 109 11.70 6.84 -18.85
C LEU A 109 11.35 6.91 -20.33
N HIS A 110 10.46 6.02 -20.79
CA HIS A 110 9.90 6.14 -22.13
C HIS A 110 9.05 7.41 -22.18
N ARG A 111 9.35 8.32 -23.13
CA ARG A 111 8.86 9.71 -23.22
C ARG A 111 7.33 9.84 -23.34
N TRP A 112 6.61 8.73 -23.52
CA TRP A 112 5.19 8.66 -23.86
C TRP A 112 4.30 8.04 -22.78
N THR A 113 4.85 7.67 -21.62
CA THR A 113 4.12 6.96 -20.54
C THR A 113 3.59 7.89 -19.42
N VAL A 114 3.43 9.19 -19.71
CA VAL A 114 2.77 10.16 -18.83
C VAL A 114 1.61 10.80 -19.58
#